data_AF-A0A9Q0YKE1-F1
#
_entry.id   AF-A0A9Q0YKE1-F1
#
_cell.length_a   1.000
_cell.length_b   1.000
_cell.length_c   1.000
_cell.angle_alpha   90.00
_cell.angle_beta   90.00
_cell.angle_gamma   90.00
#
_symmetry.space_group_name_H-M   'P 1'
#
loop_
_entity.id
_entity.type
_entity.pdbx_description
1 polymer ?
#
loop_
_entity_poly.entity_id
_entity_poly.type
_entity_poly.pdbx_seq_one_letter_code
_entity_poly.pdbx_strand_id
1 'polypeptide(L)'
;MSDPSSNIIEDPFSHLHLHSFSPLTALQGRSKCSQCNASRKFFCYTCFTPVKELEGKLPEIELPVQIDIIKHPLELDGKSTAIHALVLAPKQVNLFTYPCIPEYEDSSKVLLVYPSENSRTLQKVLDDALKRNKDAKSKLEENGDSSNTPPAKRMRTESNVSLPFERVIFIDSTWSQSKKIFYDERLKDLPCVILPEKKTYFWRTQDKDDYYLATIEAIYYFLVELHTLSSDTPYRGHLDNLMYFFVYMYQMVKKNKTEYVKIKKKQKGKGKTKPAD
;
A
#
# COMPACT_ATOMS: atom_id res chain seq x y z
N MET A 1 19.33 31.17 24.80
CA MET A 1 19.52 31.06 23.35
C MET A 1 19.78 29.59 23.04
N SER A 2 18.73 28.88 22.65
CA SER A 2 18.74 27.44 22.37
C SER A 2 19.36 27.21 20.98
N ASP A 3 20.33 26.30 20.94
CA ASP A 3 21.02 25.87 19.72
C ASP A 3 20.03 25.24 18.71
N PRO A 4 19.91 25.74 17.46
CA PRO A 4 19.02 25.17 16.46
C PRO A 4 19.60 23.95 15.72
N SER A 5 20.70 23.35 16.19
CA SER A 5 21.42 22.31 15.46
C SER A 5 21.36 20.91 16.09
N SER A 6 20.15 20.36 16.29
CA SER A 6 19.94 18.89 16.28
C SER A 6 18.46 18.49 16.22
N ASN A 7 17.73 18.88 15.18
CA ASN A 7 16.56 18.08 14.80
C ASN A 7 17.06 16.75 14.24
N ILE A 8 17.30 15.79 15.14
CA ILE A 8 17.35 14.37 14.77
C ILE A 8 15.97 14.09 14.21
N ILE A 9 15.82 14.11 12.89
CA ILE A 9 14.61 13.61 12.25
C ILE A 9 14.62 12.11 12.52
N GLU A 10 13.91 11.72 13.58
CA GLU A 10 13.59 10.34 13.93
C GLU A 10 13.16 9.61 12.64
N ASP A 11 13.69 8.40 12.43
CA ASP A 11 13.33 7.63 11.24
C ASP A 11 11.83 7.35 11.28
N PRO A 12 11.01 7.90 10.35
CA PRO A 12 9.56 7.76 10.42
C PRO A 12 9.10 6.31 10.29
N PHE A 13 9.99 5.39 9.90
CA PHE A 13 9.70 3.98 9.70
C PHE A 13 10.28 3.08 10.80
N SER A 14 10.80 3.64 11.90
CA SER A 14 11.39 2.88 13.02
C SER A 14 10.44 1.87 13.65
N HIS A 15 9.13 2.08 13.50
CA HIS A 15 8.07 1.21 14.00
C HIS A 15 7.77 -0.01 13.11
N LEU A 16 8.35 -0.10 11.91
CA LEU A 16 8.11 -1.19 10.95
C LEU A 16 9.10 -2.36 11.16
N HIS A 17 8.57 -3.58 11.20
CA HIS A 17 9.30 -4.84 11.25
C HIS A 17 9.68 -5.32 9.83
N LEU A 18 10.68 -4.66 9.26
CA LEU A 18 11.14 -4.94 7.89
C LEU A 18 12.22 -6.03 7.87
N HIS A 19 12.20 -6.84 6.81
CA HIS A 19 13.32 -7.70 6.47
C HIS A 19 14.57 -6.86 6.19
N SER A 20 15.74 -7.50 6.29
CA SER A 20 17.01 -6.83 6.00
C SER A 20 17.07 -6.30 4.55
N PHE A 21 17.58 -5.09 4.38
CA PHE A 21 17.89 -4.50 3.07
C PHE A 21 19.24 -4.97 2.49
N SER A 22 19.93 -5.93 3.11
CA SER A 22 21.20 -6.47 2.62
C SER A 22 21.14 -6.95 1.16
N PRO A 23 20.09 -7.68 0.71
CA PRO A 23 19.99 -8.11 -0.69
C PRO A 23 19.98 -6.92 -1.67
N LEU A 24 19.23 -5.86 -1.36
CA LEU A 24 19.16 -4.67 -2.20
C LEU A 24 20.49 -3.89 -2.23
N THR A 25 21.14 -3.81 -1.07
CA THR A 25 22.41 -3.07 -0.90
C THR A 25 23.58 -3.78 -1.58
N ALA A 26 23.57 -5.11 -1.63
CA ALA A 26 24.62 -5.90 -2.25
C ALA A 26 24.66 -5.81 -3.78
N LEU A 27 23.56 -5.38 -4.42
CA LEU A 27 23.47 -5.31 -5.88
C LEU A 27 24.46 -4.32 -6.50
N GLN A 28 25.28 -4.83 -7.41
CA GLN A 28 26.17 -4.01 -8.23
C GLN A 28 25.45 -3.58 -9.52
N GLY A 29 25.26 -2.27 -9.71
CA GLY A 29 24.68 -1.74 -10.95
C GLY A 29 23.27 -2.26 -11.28
N ARG A 30 22.89 -2.18 -12.55
CA ARG A 30 21.60 -2.66 -13.08
C ARG A 30 21.81 -4.00 -13.80
N SER A 31 20.81 -4.87 -13.78
CA SER A 31 20.79 -6.12 -14.53
C SER A 31 19.60 -6.17 -15.51
N LYS A 32 19.58 -7.20 -16.36
CA LYS A 32 18.54 -7.40 -17.37
C LYS A 32 17.38 -8.20 -16.78
N CYS A 33 16.15 -7.74 -17.02
CA CYS A 33 14.96 -8.54 -16.71
C CYS A 33 14.96 -9.82 -17.54
N SER A 34 14.68 -10.96 -16.90
CA SER A 34 14.63 -12.28 -17.53
C SER A 34 13.52 -12.44 -18.57
N GLN A 35 12.48 -11.60 -18.51
CA GLN A 35 11.33 -11.68 -19.42
C GLN A 35 11.44 -10.67 -20.57
N CYS A 36 11.59 -9.37 -20.27
CA CYS A 36 11.58 -8.31 -21.31
C CYS A 36 12.96 -7.75 -21.68
N ASN A 37 14.05 -8.24 -21.06
CA ASN A 37 15.42 -7.78 -21.30
C ASN A 37 15.66 -6.27 -21.06
N ALA A 38 14.75 -5.59 -20.36
CA ALA A 38 14.92 -4.21 -19.97
C ALA A 38 15.94 -4.10 -18.82
N SER A 39 16.76 -3.04 -18.82
CA SER A 39 17.71 -2.78 -17.74
C SER A 39 16.98 -2.24 -16.51
N ARG A 40 17.15 -2.92 -15.36
CA ARG A 40 16.45 -2.66 -14.10
C ARG A 40 17.42 -2.77 -12.92
N LYS A 41 17.14 -2.05 -11.84
CA LYS A 41 17.97 -2.10 -10.63
C LYS A 41 17.50 -3.17 -9.64
N PHE A 42 16.21 -3.20 -9.31
CA PHE A 42 15.65 -4.08 -8.28
C PHE A 42 14.58 -5.01 -8.84
N PHE A 43 13.66 -4.46 -9.62
CA PHE A 43 12.55 -5.21 -10.20
C PHE A 43 12.14 -4.58 -11.53
N CYS A 44 11.43 -5.35 -12.34
CA CYS A 44 10.91 -4.90 -13.61
C CYS A 44 9.55 -4.22 -13.44
N TYR A 45 9.45 -2.96 -13.87
CA TYR A 45 8.20 -2.19 -13.84
C TYR A 45 7.15 -2.63 -14.87
N THR A 46 7.46 -3.63 -15.70
CA THR A 46 6.58 -4.14 -16.77
C THR A 46 6.20 -5.59 -16.54
N CYS A 47 7.18 -6.41 -16.15
CA CYS A 47 6.99 -7.84 -15.89
C CYS A 47 6.64 -8.12 -14.42
N PHE A 48 6.77 -7.11 -13.55
CA PHE A 48 6.51 -7.19 -12.11
C PHE A 48 7.31 -8.28 -11.37
N THR A 49 8.44 -8.70 -11.93
CA THR A 49 9.34 -9.65 -11.30
C THR A 49 10.58 -8.96 -10.73
N PRO A 50 11.19 -9.52 -9.67
CA PRO A 50 12.52 -9.10 -9.25
C PRO A 50 13.55 -9.34 -10.36
N VAL A 51 14.67 -8.61 -10.29
CA VAL A 51 15.84 -8.98 -11.09
C VAL A 51 16.41 -10.31 -10.60
N LYS A 52 17.08 -11.05 -11.50
CA LYS A 52 17.57 -12.42 -11.24
C LYS A 52 18.39 -12.54 -9.95
N GLU A 53 19.20 -11.52 -9.65
CA GLU A 53 20.05 -11.52 -8.46
C GLU A 53 19.29 -11.44 -7.13
N LEU A 54 18.02 -11.02 -7.16
CA LEU A 54 17.13 -10.90 -6.00
C LEU A 54 16.08 -12.03 -5.92
N GLU A 55 16.03 -12.93 -6.89
CA GLU A 55 15.11 -14.06 -6.88
C GLU A 55 15.33 -14.91 -5.61
N GLY A 56 14.24 -15.20 -4.88
CA GLY A 56 14.27 -15.93 -3.60
C GLY A 56 14.90 -15.18 -2.42
N LYS A 57 15.24 -13.88 -2.56
CA LYS A 57 15.89 -13.08 -1.49
C LYS A 57 15.01 -11.94 -0.96
N LEU A 58 13.83 -11.76 -1.53
CA LEU A 58 12.88 -10.74 -1.13
C LEU A 58 11.83 -11.34 -0.20
N PRO A 59 11.23 -10.53 0.70
CA PRO A 59 10.07 -10.99 1.45
C PRO A 59 8.90 -11.25 0.51
N GLU A 60 8.23 -12.39 0.69
CA GLU A 60 6.94 -12.70 0.08
C GLU A 60 5.85 -12.51 1.13
N ILE A 61 4.73 -11.89 0.72
CA ILE A 61 3.67 -11.46 1.62
C ILE A 61 2.36 -12.02 1.09
N GLU A 62 1.60 -12.67 1.96
CA GLU A 62 0.23 -13.08 1.67
C GLU A 62 -0.75 -12.04 2.20
N LEU A 63 -1.70 -11.67 1.36
CA LEU A 63 -2.70 -10.65 1.68
C LEU A 63 -4.05 -11.30 2.04
N PRO A 64 -4.83 -10.69 2.95
CA PRO A 64 -6.12 -11.21 3.37
C PRO A 64 -7.22 -11.06 2.30
N VAL A 65 -6.98 -10.27 1.25
CA VAL A 65 -7.92 -9.97 0.17
C VAL A 65 -7.19 -9.83 -1.17
N GLN A 66 -7.92 -9.99 -2.27
CA GLN A 66 -7.43 -9.67 -3.59
C GLN A 66 -7.35 -8.14 -3.77
N ILE A 67 -6.31 -7.68 -4.45
CA ILE A 67 -6.07 -6.26 -4.74
C ILE A 67 -5.96 -6.08 -6.24
N ASP A 68 -6.81 -5.22 -6.80
CA ASP A 68 -6.74 -4.82 -8.19
C ASP A 68 -6.33 -3.35 -8.27
N ILE A 69 -5.26 -3.05 -9.00
CA ILE A 69 -4.76 -1.69 -9.16
C ILE A 69 -5.09 -1.23 -10.58
N ILE A 70 -5.89 -0.17 -10.69
CA ILE A 70 -6.19 0.47 -11.97
C ILE A 70 -5.22 1.62 -12.19
N LYS A 71 -4.23 1.40 -13.06
CA LYS A 71 -3.16 2.35 -13.36
C LYS A 71 -3.52 3.25 -14.53
N HIS A 72 -3.30 4.55 -14.38
CA HIS A 72 -3.44 5.50 -15.49
C HIS A 72 -2.30 5.31 -16.52
N PRO A 73 -2.57 5.31 -17.83
CA PRO A 73 -1.56 5.03 -18.86
C PRO A 73 -0.42 6.07 -18.92
N LEU A 74 -0.68 7.30 -18.45
CA LEU A 74 0.35 8.35 -18.39
C LEU A 74 1.15 8.35 -17.07
N GLU A 75 0.80 7.49 -16.11
CA GLU A 75 1.61 7.32 -14.91
C GLU A 75 2.91 6.61 -15.30
N LEU A 76 4.06 7.20 -14.94
CA LEU A 76 5.35 6.66 -15.35
C LEU A 76 5.66 5.40 -14.53
N ASP A 77 5.96 4.28 -15.18
CA ASP A 77 6.17 2.99 -14.50
C ASP A 77 7.32 3.04 -13.48
N GLY A 78 8.41 3.74 -13.80
CA GLY A 78 9.52 3.94 -12.86
C GLY A 78 9.17 4.85 -11.68
N LYS A 79 8.00 5.50 -11.71
CA LYS A 79 7.47 6.33 -10.63
C LYS A 79 6.38 5.65 -9.80
N SER A 80 5.61 4.77 -10.40
CA SER A 80 4.57 4.01 -9.72
C SER A 80 5.11 3.22 -8.52
N THR A 81 4.49 3.40 -7.36
CA THR A 81 4.77 2.59 -6.16
C THR A 81 3.87 1.36 -6.08
N ALA A 82 2.80 1.28 -6.88
CA ALA A 82 1.95 0.10 -7.00
C ALA A 82 2.75 -1.17 -7.32
N ILE A 83 3.83 -1.02 -8.10
CA ILE A 83 4.70 -2.13 -8.48
C ILE A 83 5.34 -2.82 -7.27
N HIS A 84 5.50 -2.13 -6.14
CA HIS A 84 6.03 -2.74 -4.93
C HIS A 84 5.13 -3.89 -4.46
N ALA A 85 3.81 -3.67 -4.46
CA ALA A 85 2.84 -4.70 -4.06
C ALA A 85 2.83 -5.87 -5.05
N LEU A 86 2.90 -5.61 -6.36
CA LEU A 86 2.96 -6.67 -7.38
C LEU A 86 4.18 -7.59 -7.22
N VAL A 87 5.33 -7.04 -6.83
CA VAL A 87 6.56 -7.82 -6.65
C VAL A 87 6.55 -8.60 -5.33
N LEU A 88 5.94 -8.04 -4.27
CA LEU A 88 6.00 -8.60 -2.91
C LEU A 88 4.82 -9.53 -2.58
N ALA A 89 3.68 -9.37 -3.26
CA ALA A 89 2.46 -10.15 -3.07
C ALA A 89 1.84 -10.57 -4.42
N PRO A 90 2.59 -11.27 -5.29
CA PRO A 90 2.18 -11.52 -6.67
C PRO A 90 0.95 -12.43 -6.82
N LYS A 91 0.56 -13.18 -5.76
CA LYS A 91 -0.61 -14.07 -5.81
C LYS A 91 -1.94 -13.34 -5.57
N GLN A 92 -1.89 -12.15 -4.97
CA GLN A 92 -3.08 -11.40 -4.57
C GLN A 92 -3.18 -10.02 -5.22
N VAL A 93 -2.17 -9.56 -5.96
CA VAL A 93 -2.15 -8.21 -6.53
C VAL A 93 -2.13 -8.28 -8.04
N ASN A 94 -3.11 -7.64 -8.68
CA ASN A 94 -3.20 -7.48 -10.12
C ASN A 94 -3.04 -6.00 -10.51
N LEU A 95 -2.48 -5.74 -11.69
CA LEU A 95 -2.37 -4.40 -12.26
C LEU A 95 -3.04 -4.36 -13.62
N PHE A 96 -3.96 -3.42 -13.79
CA PHE A 96 -4.63 -3.18 -15.05
C PHE A 96 -4.37 -1.75 -15.51
N THR A 97 -4.01 -1.58 -16.78
CA THR A 97 -3.80 -0.25 -17.35
C THR A 97 -5.11 0.27 -17.93
N TYR A 98 -5.59 1.41 -17.44
CA TYR A 98 -6.79 2.07 -17.94
C TYR A 98 -6.69 2.36 -19.46
N PRO A 99 -7.73 2.07 -20.27
CA PRO A 99 -9.12 1.80 -19.88
C PRO A 99 -9.49 0.32 -19.65
N CYS A 100 -8.53 -0.58 -19.54
CA CYS A 100 -8.80 -2.00 -19.26
C CYS A 100 -9.12 -2.16 -17.76
N ILE A 101 -10.39 -2.12 -17.39
CA ILE A 101 -10.86 -2.45 -16.02
C ILE A 101 -11.53 -3.82 -16.11
N PRO A 102 -11.21 -4.77 -15.21
CA PRO A 102 -11.84 -6.08 -15.22
C PRO A 102 -13.33 -5.99 -14.90
N GLU A 103 -14.09 -6.99 -15.35
CA GLU A 103 -15.48 -7.18 -14.92
C GLU A 103 -15.49 -7.93 -13.58
N TYR A 104 -16.34 -7.49 -12.65
CA TYR A 104 -16.51 -8.11 -11.35
C TYR A 104 -17.84 -8.83 -11.31
N GLU A 105 -17.81 -10.15 -11.13
CA GLU A 105 -19.02 -11.00 -11.11
C GLU A 105 -20.02 -10.56 -10.02
N ASP A 106 -19.49 -10.23 -8.84
CA ASP A 106 -20.27 -9.72 -7.71
C ASP A 106 -19.66 -8.41 -7.19
N SER A 107 -20.13 -7.29 -7.75
CA SER A 107 -19.72 -5.93 -7.34
C SER A 107 -20.00 -5.63 -5.86
N SER A 108 -20.89 -6.36 -5.20
CA SER A 108 -21.16 -6.16 -3.77
C SER A 108 -20.00 -6.62 -2.87
N LYS A 109 -19.11 -7.47 -3.41
CA LYS A 109 -17.90 -7.98 -2.75
C LYS A 109 -16.62 -7.23 -3.14
N VAL A 110 -16.76 -6.08 -3.80
CA VAL A 110 -15.63 -5.27 -4.27
C VAL A 110 -15.68 -3.89 -3.64
N LEU A 111 -14.58 -3.46 -3.05
CA LEU A 111 -14.42 -2.11 -2.51
C LEU A 111 -13.55 -1.26 -3.43
N LEU A 112 -13.81 0.04 -3.50
CA LEU A 112 -12.90 1.01 -4.11
C LEU A 112 -12.31 1.90 -3.01
N VAL A 113 -10.99 1.97 -2.89
CA VAL A 113 -10.33 2.91 -1.98
C VAL A 113 -10.13 4.24 -2.70
N TYR A 114 -10.98 5.21 -2.38
CA TYR A 114 -10.91 6.55 -2.97
C TYR A 114 -11.64 7.58 -2.09
N PRO A 115 -11.05 8.77 -1.84
CA PRO A 115 -11.71 9.83 -1.10
C PRO A 115 -12.79 10.49 -1.98
N SER A 116 -14.06 10.27 -1.65
CA SER A 116 -15.23 10.86 -2.31
C SER A 116 -16.28 11.29 -1.30
N GLU A 117 -17.24 12.12 -1.71
CA GLU A 117 -18.33 12.61 -0.83
C GLU A 117 -19.15 11.47 -0.21
N ASN A 118 -19.30 10.36 -0.93
CA ASN A 118 -20.06 9.18 -0.50
C ASN A 118 -19.18 8.09 0.13
N SER A 119 -17.89 8.35 0.30
CA SER A 119 -16.96 7.38 0.88
C SER A 119 -17.27 7.12 2.36
N ARG A 120 -17.01 5.89 2.81
CA ARG A 120 -17.26 5.44 4.19
C ARG A 120 -15.96 4.98 4.83
N THR A 121 -15.87 5.02 6.15
CA THR A 121 -14.75 4.38 6.85
C THR A 121 -14.84 2.86 6.74
N LEU A 122 -13.68 2.18 6.80
CA LEU A 122 -13.64 0.72 6.76
C LEU A 122 -14.42 0.10 7.93
N GLN A 123 -14.29 0.68 9.13
CA GLN A 123 -15.11 0.31 10.30
C GLN A 123 -16.60 0.30 9.98
N LYS A 124 -17.12 1.37 9.36
CA LYS A 124 -18.54 1.46 9.04
C LYS A 124 -18.96 0.39 8.04
N VAL A 125 -18.11 0.05 7.06
CA VAL A 125 -18.38 -1.03 6.09
C VAL A 125 -18.52 -2.38 6.80
N LEU A 126 -17.60 -2.69 7.72
CA LEU A 126 -17.63 -3.94 8.50
C LEU A 126 -18.82 -3.99 9.46
N ASP A 127 -19.13 -2.90 10.17
CA ASP A 127 -20.26 -2.82 11.10
C ASP A 127 -21.60 -3.09 10.42
N ASP A 128 -21.81 -2.49 9.23
CA ASP A 128 -23.05 -2.69 8.47
C ASP A 128 -23.19 -4.13 7.97
N ALA A 129 -22.08 -4.77 7.60
CA ALA A 129 -22.10 -6.19 7.25
C ALA A 129 -22.46 -7.08 8.44
N LEU A 130 -21.88 -6.81 9.61
CA LEU A 130 -22.20 -7.53 10.85
C LEU A 130 -23.68 -7.37 11.23
N LYS A 131 -24.26 -6.18 11.05
CA LYS A 131 -25.69 -5.93 11.28
C LYS A 131 -26.55 -6.75 10.32
N ARG A 132 -26.28 -6.69 9.00
CA ARG A 132 -27.01 -7.48 7.99
C ARG A 132 -26.99 -8.98 8.32
N ASN A 133 -25.86 -9.51 8.75
CA ASN A 133 -25.73 -10.91 9.12
C ASN A 133 -26.56 -11.28 10.37
N LYS A 134 -26.63 -10.38 11.37
CA LYS A 134 -27.49 -10.58 12.55
C LYS A 134 -28.97 -10.55 12.19
N ASP A 135 -29.38 -9.58 11.36
CA ASP A 135 -30.77 -9.40 10.94
C ASP A 135 -31.26 -10.56 10.06
N ALA A 136 -30.38 -11.12 9.22
CA ALA A 136 -30.69 -12.31 8.44
C ALA A 136 -30.87 -13.54 9.34
N LYS A 137 -30.04 -13.67 10.39
CA LYS A 137 -30.11 -14.79 11.33
C LYS A 137 -31.36 -14.76 12.20
N SER A 138 -31.75 -13.59 12.72
CA SER A 138 -32.97 -13.47 13.53
C SER A 138 -34.22 -13.82 12.73
N LYS A 139 -34.31 -13.40 11.45
CA LYS A 139 -35.43 -13.75 10.56
C LYS A 139 -35.53 -15.25 10.23
N LEU A 140 -34.40 -15.98 10.24
CA LEU A 140 -34.38 -17.43 10.04
C LEU A 140 -34.84 -18.18 11.31
N GLU A 141 -34.46 -17.68 12.49
CA GLU A 141 -34.85 -18.26 13.78
C GLU A 141 -36.34 -18.04 14.10
N GLU A 142 -36.94 -16.92 13.67
CA GLU A 142 -38.39 -16.65 13.82
C GLU A 142 -39.30 -17.51 12.92
N ASN A 143 -38.76 -18.10 11.85
CA ASN A 143 -39.52 -18.96 10.91
C ASN A 143 -39.27 -20.47 11.12
N GLY A 144 -38.46 -20.86 12.12
CA GLY A 144 -38.14 -22.25 12.43
C GLY A 144 -39.03 -22.81 13.54
N ASP A 145 -39.80 -23.86 13.22
CA ASP A 145 -40.66 -24.61 14.14
C ASP A 145 -39.88 -25.13 15.37
N SER A 146 -40.51 -25.00 16.56
CA SER A 146 -39.93 -25.29 17.87
C SER A 146 -39.63 -26.77 18.06
N SER A 147 -38.38 -27.17 17.80
CA SER A 147 -37.82 -28.40 18.39
C SER A 147 -36.67 -28.04 19.34
N ASN A 148 -36.99 -28.04 20.63
CA ASN A 148 -36.08 -27.80 21.74
C ASN A 148 -34.91 -28.79 21.73
N THR A 149 -33.70 -28.32 21.43
CA THR A 149 -32.46 -28.98 21.87
C THR A 149 -31.56 -27.96 22.60
N PRO A 150 -30.93 -28.34 23.73
CA PRO A 150 -30.16 -27.38 24.53
C PRO A 150 -28.87 -26.95 23.83
N PRO A 151 -28.41 -25.70 24.00
CA PRO A 151 -27.19 -25.24 23.37
C PRO A 151 -25.98 -25.88 24.05
N ALA A 152 -25.35 -26.84 23.37
CA ALA A 152 -24.02 -27.32 23.73
C ALA A 152 -23.06 -26.12 23.74
N LYS A 153 -22.30 -25.95 24.84
CA LYS A 153 -21.23 -24.96 24.99
C LYS A 153 -20.26 -25.08 23.82
N ARG A 154 -20.46 -24.26 22.77
CA ARG A 154 -19.48 -24.09 21.69
C ARG A 154 -18.26 -23.41 22.28
N MET A 155 -17.16 -24.17 22.40
CA MET A 155 -15.82 -23.60 22.45
C MET A 155 -15.73 -22.57 21.32
N ARG A 156 -15.37 -21.33 21.66
CA ARG A 156 -15.03 -20.30 20.68
C ARG A 156 -13.77 -20.76 19.95
N THR A 157 -13.94 -21.52 18.88
CA THR A 157 -12.95 -21.63 17.81
C THR A 157 -12.72 -20.24 17.24
N GLU A 158 -11.46 -19.88 17.02
CA GLU A 158 -10.96 -18.61 16.51
C GLU A 158 -11.96 -17.93 15.56
N SER A 159 -12.53 -16.81 15.97
CA SER A 159 -13.49 -16.04 15.18
C SER A 159 -12.77 -15.27 14.08
N ASN A 160 -12.31 -15.98 13.03
CA ASN A 160 -12.03 -15.32 11.76
C ASN A 160 -13.35 -14.73 11.24
N VAL A 161 -13.55 -13.44 11.43
CA VAL A 161 -14.71 -12.72 10.89
C VAL A 161 -14.60 -12.80 9.36
N SER A 162 -15.55 -13.51 8.74
CA SER A 162 -15.67 -13.53 7.28
C SER A 162 -15.86 -12.10 6.79
N LEU A 163 -14.94 -11.64 5.93
CA LEU A 163 -15.02 -10.30 5.35
C LEU A 163 -16.25 -10.21 4.42
N PRO A 164 -16.92 -9.03 4.36
CA PRO A 164 -18.04 -8.84 3.45
C PRO A 164 -17.63 -8.53 2.02
N PHE A 165 -16.33 -8.52 1.73
CA PHE A 165 -15.74 -8.28 0.43
C PHE A 165 -14.54 -9.21 0.25
N GLU A 166 -14.22 -9.50 -1.00
CA GLU A 166 -13.10 -10.37 -1.39
C GLU A 166 -12.00 -9.59 -2.12
N ARG A 167 -12.35 -8.42 -2.68
CA ARG A 167 -11.47 -7.63 -3.53
C ARG A 167 -11.51 -6.14 -3.20
N VAL A 168 -10.36 -5.50 -3.33
CA VAL A 168 -10.18 -4.07 -3.09
C VAL A 168 -9.46 -3.42 -4.26
N ILE A 169 -10.02 -2.33 -4.77
CA ILE A 169 -9.48 -1.58 -5.90
C ILE A 169 -8.73 -0.36 -5.41
N PHE A 170 -7.55 -0.12 -5.98
CA PHE A 170 -6.78 1.13 -5.83
C PHE A 170 -6.54 1.77 -7.20
N ILE A 171 -6.41 3.10 -7.23
CA ILE A 171 -6.10 3.84 -8.45
C ILE A 171 -4.65 4.33 -8.39
N ASP A 172 -3.81 3.92 -9.35
CA ASP A 172 -2.41 4.33 -9.46
C ASP A 172 -2.26 5.40 -10.55
N SER A 173 -2.16 6.66 -10.15
CA SER A 173 -2.07 7.80 -11.06
C SER A 173 -1.64 9.05 -10.33
N THR A 174 -1.36 10.12 -11.08
CA THR A 174 -1.37 11.46 -10.49
C THR A 174 -2.78 11.85 -10.03
N TRP A 175 -2.90 12.63 -8.97
CA TRP A 175 -4.20 13.02 -8.39
C TRP A 175 -5.13 13.81 -9.34
N SER A 176 -4.59 14.47 -10.35
CA SER A 176 -5.43 15.10 -11.40
C SER A 176 -6.02 14.06 -12.36
N GLN A 177 -5.29 12.98 -12.62
CA GLN A 177 -5.67 11.91 -13.54
C GLN A 177 -6.58 10.88 -12.88
N SER A 178 -6.50 10.70 -11.56
CA SER A 178 -7.28 9.71 -10.80
C SER A 178 -8.79 9.87 -10.99
N LYS A 179 -9.27 11.12 -11.11
CA LYS A 179 -10.69 11.43 -11.30
C LYS A 179 -11.28 10.76 -12.54
N LYS A 180 -10.51 10.67 -13.64
CA LYS A 180 -10.98 10.03 -14.87
C LYS A 180 -11.27 8.55 -14.67
N ILE A 181 -10.44 7.87 -13.88
CA ILE A 181 -10.62 6.46 -13.55
C ILE A 181 -11.78 6.32 -12.55
N PHE A 182 -11.81 7.16 -11.51
CA PHE A 182 -12.84 7.14 -10.48
C PHE A 182 -14.27 7.27 -11.05
N TYR A 183 -14.49 8.14 -12.03
CA TYR A 183 -15.80 8.33 -12.67
C TYR A 183 -16.11 7.34 -13.81
N ASP A 184 -15.30 6.31 -14.02
CA ASP A 184 -15.61 5.28 -15.02
C ASP A 184 -16.87 4.50 -14.62
N GLU A 185 -17.74 4.22 -15.59
CA GLU A 185 -19.03 3.55 -15.38
C GLU A 185 -18.90 2.17 -14.70
N ARG A 186 -17.75 1.50 -14.86
CA ARG A 186 -17.48 0.20 -14.20
C ARG A 186 -17.13 0.33 -12.72
N LEU A 187 -16.78 1.53 -12.24
CA LEU A 187 -16.38 1.78 -10.86
C LEU A 187 -17.38 2.64 -10.08
N LYS A 188 -18.22 3.43 -10.76
CA LYS A 188 -19.06 4.47 -10.15
C LYS A 188 -20.02 3.97 -9.05
N ASP A 189 -20.49 2.73 -9.16
CA ASP A 189 -21.48 2.15 -8.24
C ASP A 189 -20.82 1.29 -7.13
N LEU A 190 -19.49 1.18 -7.14
CA LEU A 190 -18.77 0.42 -6.12
C LEU A 190 -18.77 1.15 -4.78
N PRO A 191 -18.93 0.43 -3.66
CA PRO A 191 -18.79 1.01 -2.33
C PRO A 191 -17.37 1.58 -2.14
N CYS A 192 -17.31 2.88 -1.84
CA CYS A 192 -16.06 3.61 -1.64
C CYS A 192 -15.63 3.62 -0.17
N VAL A 193 -14.35 3.34 0.07
CA VAL A 193 -13.70 3.48 1.38
C VAL A 193 -12.72 4.64 1.37
N ILE A 194 -12.81 5.48 2.41
CA ILE A 194 -11.83 6.52 2.69
C ILE A 194 -10.92 6.06 3.82
N LEU A 195 -9.62 6.27 3.63
CA LEU A 195 -8.61 6.02 4.65
C LEU A 195 -8.55 7.21 5.62
N PRO A 196 -8.24 6.97 6.90
CA PRO A 196 -7.89 8.03 7.83
C PRO A 196 -6.74 8.89 7.28
N GLU A 197 -6.72 10.17 7.66
CA GLU A 197 -5.64 11.06 7.25
C GLU A 197 -4.28 10.52 7.75
N LYS A 198 -3.36 10.31 6.82
CA LYS A 198 -2.01 9.78 7.08
C LYS A 198 -0.99 10.65 6.36
N LYS A 199 0.05 11.02 7.09
CA LYS A 199 1.17 11.73 6.51
C LYS A 199 1.93 10.81 5.55
N THR A 200 2.06 11.22 4.28
CA THR A 200 2.91 10.53 3.31
C THR A 200 4.38 10.90 3.52
N TYR A 201 5.25 9.93 3.25
CA TYR A 201 6.69 10.13 3.17
C TYR A 201 7.21 9.92 1.74
N PHE A 202 6.34 10.02 0.74
CA PHE A 202 6.72 9.89 -0.66
C PHE A 202 7.72 10.98 -1.04
N TRP A 203 8.90 10.55 -1.49
CA TRP A 203 10.08 11.40 -1.59
C TRP A 203 10.16 12.24 -2.86
N ARG A 204 9.20 12.09 -3.78
CA ARG A 204 9.13 12.87 -5.02
C ARG A 204 8.31 14.13 -4.79
N THR A 205 8.71 15.20 -5.48
CA THR A 205 7.96 16.46 -5.48
C THR A 205 6.53 16.23 -5.95
N GLN A 206 5.59 16.81 -5.22
CA GLN A 206 4.16 16.78 -5.52
C GLN A 206 3.62 18.20 -5.38
N ASP A 207 2.61 18.54 -6.16
CA ASP A 207 1.84 19.80 -6.01
C ASP A 207 0.64 19.58 -5.06
N LYS A 208 0.82 18.71 -4.07
CA LYS A 208 -0.19 18.23 -3.13
C LYS A 208 0.35 18.24 -1.71
N ASP A 209 -0.56 18.35 -0.75
CA ASP A 209 -0.21 18.35 0.66
C ASP A 209 0.33 17.00 1.12
N ASP A 210 0.92 16.98 2.32
CA ASP A 210 1.55 15.81 2.93
C ASP A 210 0.56 14.67 3.30
N TYR A 211 -0.70 14.70 2.84
CA TYR A 211 -1.74 13.70 3.13
C TYR A 211 -2.18 12.90 1.90
N TYR A 212 -1.55 13.18 0.76
CA TYR A 212 -1.82 12.53 -0.51
C TYR A 212 -0.90 11.31 -0.67
N LEU A 213 -1.35 10.18 -0.12
CA LEU A 213 -0.59 8.93 -0.05
C LEU A 213 -0.13 8.42 -1.42
N ALA A 214 1.07 7.83 -1.44
CA ALA A 214 1.48 6.97 -2.54
C ALA A 214 0.64 5.68 -2.53
N THR A 215 0.47 5.05 -3.70
CA THR A 215 -0.34 3.83 -3.85
C THR A 215 0.05 2.72 -2.88
N ILE A 216 1.36 2.47 -2.67
CA ILE A 216 1.80 1.45 -1.72
C ILE A 216 1.50 1.81 -0.26
N GLU A 217 1.56 3.10 0.10
CA GLU A 217 1.18 3.56 1.45
C GLU A 217 -0.32 3.37 1.66
N ALA A 218 -1.15 3.70 0.67
CA ALA A 218 -2.60 3.49 0.73
C ALA A 218 -2.95 2.00 0.90
N ILE A 219 -2.30 1.11 0.14
CA ILE A 219 -2.46 -0.34 0.29
C ILE A 219 -2.05 -0.80 1.69
N TYR A 220 -0.88 -0.38 2.17
CA TYR A 220 -0.37 -0.75 3.48
C TYR A 220 -1.33 -0.29 4.60
N TYR A 221 -1.73 0.98 4.61
CA TYR A 221 -2.61 1.51 5.65
C TYR A 221 -4.01 0.87 5.62
N PHE A 222 -4.56 0.62 4.43
CA PHE A 222 -5.82 -0.11 4.29
C PHE A 222 -5.74 -1.50 4.94
N LEU A 223 -4.69 -2.26 4.64
CA LEU A 223 -4.55 -3.64 5.11
C LEU A 223 -4.25 -3.72 6.62
N VAL A 224 -3.46 -2.78 7.15
CA VAL A 224 -3.22 -2.69 8.61
C VAL A 224 -4.51 -2.34 9.35
N GLU A 225 -5.29 -1.39 8.83
CA GLU A 225 -6.60 -1.05 9.39
C GLU A 225 -7.54 -2.26 9.30
N LEU A 226 -7.61 -2.94 8.15
CA LEU A 226 -8.40 -4.15 7.97
C LEU A 226 -8.06 -5.20 9.02
N HIS A 227 -6.78 -5.55 9.19
CA HIS A 227 -6.35 -6.51 10.19
C HIS A 227 -6.75 -6.07 11.61
N THR A 228 -6.55 -4.79 11.94
CA THR A 228 -6.88 -4.24 13.26
C THR A 228 -8.38 -4.33 13.57
N LEU A 229 -9.23 -4.24 12.54
CA LEU A 229 -10.68 -4.26 12.68
C LEU A 229 -11.31 -5.66 12.56
N SER A 230 -10.65 -6.58 11.85
CA SER A 230 -11.21 -7.90 11.54
C SER A 230 -10.54 -9.06 12.27
N SER A 231 -9.40 -8.84 12.94
CA SER A 231 -8.68 -9.87 13.68
C SER A 231 -8.79 -9.69 15.19
N ASP A 232 -8.94 -10.81 15.90
CA ASP A 232 -8.83 -10.84 17.37
C ASP A 232 -7.36 -10.73 17.85
N THR A 233 -6.40 -10.88 16.93
CA THR A 233 -4.97 -10.77 17.24
C THR A 233 -4.46 -9.36 17.03
N PRO A 234 -3.61 -8.82 17.94
CA PRO A 234 -2.95 -7.55 17.70
C PRO A 234 -2.07 -7.57 16.45
N TYR A 235 -2.01 -6.45 15.73
CA TYR A 235 -1.09 -6.29 14.60
C TYR A 235 0.37 -6.37 15.08
N ARG A 236 1.16 -7.26 14.48
CA ARG A 236 2.57 -7.51 14.81
C ARG A 236 3.54 -7.34 13.63
N GLY A 237 3.17 -6.53 12.65
CA GLY A 237 4.07 -6.19 11.54
C GLY A 237 4.15 -7.21 10.40
N HIS A 238 3.26 -8.21 10.34
CA HIS A 238 3.26 -9.22 9.27
C HIS A 238 3.00 -8.62 7.87
N LEU A 239 2.47 -7.39 7.79
CA LEU A 239 2.28 -6.65 6.53
C LEU A 239 3.36 -5.58 6.29
N ASP A 240 4.27 -5.34 7.26
CA ASP A 240 5.24 -4.23 7.20
C ASP A 240 6.13 -4.32 5.97
N ASN A 241 6.43 -5.53 5.51
CA ASN A 241 7.25 -5.74 4.32
C ASN A 241 6.62 -5.22 3.03
N LEU A 242 5.33 -4.87 2.98
CA LEU A 242 4.76 -4.14 1.83
C LEU A 242 5.49 -2.82 1.60
N MET A 243 5.99 -2.23 2.69
CA MET A 243 6.77 -1.00 2.69
C MET A 243 8.26 -1.23 2.39
N TYR A 244 8.72 -2.47 2.18
CA TYR A 244 10.15 -2.83 2.03
C TYR A 244 10.86 -1.98 0.96
N PHE A 245 10.34 -1.96 -0.27
CA PHE A 245 10.92 -1.15 -1.34
C PHE A 245 10.75 0.35 -1.09
N PHE A 246 9.61 0.76 -0.54
CA PHE A 246 9.32 2.16 -0.28
C PHE A 246 10.30 2.76 0.72
N VAL A 247 10.50 2.12 1.86
CA VAL A 247 11.41 2.55 2.92
C VAL A 247 12.85 2.53 2.43
N TYR A 248 13.27 1.47 1.73
CA TYR A 248 14.60 1.41 1.16
C TYR A 248 14.88 2.56 0.19
N MET A 249 13.95 2.84 -0.74
CA MET A 249 14.09 3.94 -1.70
C MET A 249 14.05 5.30 -1.02
N TYR A 250 13.20 5.48 -0.01
CA TYR A 250 13.19 6.69 0.82
C TYR A 250 14.54 6.93 1.48
N GLN A 251 15.12 5.91 2.13
CA GLN A 251 16.43 6.01 2.78
C GLN A 251 17.54 6.34 1.77
N MET A 252 17.52 5.72 0.59
CA MET A 252 18.45 6.02 -0.51
C MET A 252 18.35 7.48 -0.96
N VAL A 253 17.15 8.00 -1.16
CA VAL A 253 16.93 9.38 -1.60
C VAL A 253 17.36 10.37 -0.51
N LYS A 254 17.04 10.10 0.76
CA LYS A 254 17.47 10.93 1.90
C LYS A 254 18.99 10.99 1.99
N LYS A 255 19.68 9.84 1.92
CA LYS A 255 21.15 9.75 1.92
C LYS A 255 21.77 10.56 0.79
N ASN A 256 21.28 10.39 -0.44
CA ASN A 256 21.78 11.12 -1.61
C ASN A 256 21.59 12.63 -1.50
N LYS A 257 20.43 13.09 -0.98
CA LYS A 257 20.18 14.52 -0.70
C LYS A 257 21.18 15.06 0.33
N THR A 258 21.43 14.33 1.42
CA THR A 258 22.40 14.73 2.44
C THR A 258 23.82 14.82 1.88
N GLU A 259 24.25 13.85 1.08
CA GLU A 259 25.57 13.86 0.43
C GLU A 259 25.72 15.02 -0.55
N TYR A 260 24.71 15.27 -1.38
CA TYR A 260 24.68 16.41 -2.30
C TYR A 260 24.83 17.75 -1.58
N VAL A 261 24.10 17.95 -0.47
CA VAL A 261 24.21 19.17 0.35
C VAL A 261 25.61 19.31 0.96
N LYS A 262 26.22 18.21 1.44
CA LYS A 262 27.60 18.22 1.96
C LYS A 262 28.61 18.63 0.89
N ILE A 263 28.48 18.11 -0.33
CA ILE A 263 29.35 18.46 -1.47
C ILE A 263 29.22 19.94 -1.82
N LYS A 264 27.99 20.46 -1.94
CA LYS A 264 27.75 21.89 -2.22
C LYS A 264 28.32 22.81 -1.14
N LYS A 265 28.21 22.44 0.15
CA LYS A 265 28.82 23.21 1.25
C LYS A 265 30.34 23.24 1.16
N LYS A 266 30.99 22.10 0.85
CA LYS A 266 32.44 22.02 0.64
C LYS A 266 32.91 22.89 -0.54
N GLN A 267 32.16 22.91 -1.64
CA GLN A 267 32.49 23.75 -2.81
C GLN A 267 32.36 25.24 -2.52
N LYS A 268 31.32 25.67 -1.77
CA LYS A 268 31.17 27.07 -1.35
C LYS A 268 32.23 27.52 -0.32
N GLY A 269 32.74 26.61 0.50
CA GLY A 269 33.81 26.89 1.47
C GLY A 269 35.20 27.08 0.84
N LYS A 270 35.47 26.43 -0.31
CA LYS A 270 36.76 26.55 -1.03
C LYS A 270 36.91 27.83 -1.86
N GLY A 271 35.84 28.61 -2.07
CA GLY A 271 35.88 29.89 -2.78
C GLY A 271 36.20 31.12 -1.91
N LYS A 272 36.66 30.93 -0.66
CA LYS A 272 36.93 32.00 0.31
C LYS A 272 38.39 32.07 0.80
N THR A 273 39.35 31.59 0.02
CA THR A 273 40.76 32.00 0.22
C THR A 273 40.97 33.32 -0.51
N LYS A 274 40.94 34.43 0.25
CA LYS A 274 41.46 35.72 -0.25
C LYS A 274 42.93 35.52 -0.66
N PRO A 275 43.41 36.14 -1.75
CA PRO A 275 44.85 36.28 -1.95
C PRO A 275 45.42 37.04 -0.75
N ALA A 276 46.52 36.56 -0.20
CA ALA A 276 47.31 37.29 0.76
C ALA A 276 48.06 38.38 0.00
N ASP A 277 47.75 39.64 0.30
CA ASP A 277 48.60 40.80 0.00
C ASP A 277 49.61 40.98 1.15
#